data_AF-A0A2E2K158-F1
#
_entry.id   AF-A0A2E2K158-F1
#
_cell.length_a   1.000
_cell.length_b   1.000
_cell.length_c   1.000
_cell.angle_alpha   90.00
_cell.angle_beta   90.00
_cell.angle_gamma   90.00
#
_symmetry.space_group_name_H-M   'P 1'
#
loop_
_entity.id
_entity.type
_entity.pdbx_description
1 polymer ?
#
loop_
_entity_poly.entity_id
_entity_poly.type
_entity_poly.pdbx_seq_one_letter_code
_entity_poly.pdbx_strand_id
1 'polypeptide(L)'
;AQVGGIGIAPGANLSDNVALFEATHGTAPKYAGQDKVNPGSLVLSAEMMLRHLGWNEAADLIIDGMNGAIQAKTVTYDFERLMDGAKLMKCSEFGKAVIGKMG
;
A
#
# COMPACT_ATOMS: atom_id res chain seq x y z
N ALA A 1 1.01 5.25 14.23
CA ALA A 1 -0.02 4.62 15.09
C ALA A 1 -1.34 5.40 15.06
N GLN A 2 -1.32 6.72 15.27
CA GLN A 2 -2.51 7.56 15.43
C GLN A 2 -3.49 7.60 14.23
N VAL A 3 -2.99 7.38 13.00
CA VAL A 3 -3.81 7.33 11.77
C VAL A 3 -4.18 5.90 11.33
N GLY A 4 -3.94 4.88 12.16
CA GLY A 4 -4.18 3.47 11.80
C GLY A 4 -3.24 2.88 10.73
N GLY A 5 -2.41 3.69 10.07
CA GLY A 5 -1.58 3.29 8.93
C GLY A 5 -0.26 2.58 9.23
N ILE A 6 -0.09 1.90 10.38
CA ILE A 6 1.21 1.31 10.73
C ILE A 6 1.69 0.24 9.72
N GLY A 7 0.76 -0.40 9.01
CA GLY A 7 1.05 -1.37 7.95
C GLY A 7 1.17 -0.79 6.54
N ILE A 8 0.87 0.50 6.35
CA ILE A 8 0.84 1.16 5.04
C ILE A 8 1.66 2.46 4.97
N ALA A 9 2.37 2.83 6.03
CA ALA A 9 3.21 4.02 6.02
C ALA A 9 4.29 3.89 4.91
N PRO A 10 4.40 4.86 3.99
CA PRO A 10 5.45 4.85 2.97
C PRO A 10 6.76 5.46 3.49
N GLY A 11 7.87 5.18 2.81
CA GLY A 11 9.19 5.66 3.19
C GLY A 11 10.05 6.06 2.00
N ALA A 12 10.85 7.11 2.19
CA ALA A 12 11.89 7.51 1.27
C ALA A 12 13.11 8.06 2.01
N ASN A 13 14.29 7.73 1.51
CA ASN A 13 15.57 8.29 1.91
C ASN A 13 16.14 9.08 0.72
N LEU A 14 16.35 10.37 0.91
CA LEU A 14 16.73 11.30 -0.15
C LEU A 14 18.14 11.86 0.12
N SER A 15 18.88 12.07 -0.96
CA SER A 15 20.12 12.83 -1.02
C SER A 15 20.09 13.74 -2.24
N ASP A 16 21.11 14.58 -2.41
CA ASP A 16 21.18 15.51 -3.54
C ASP A 16 21.16 14.83 -4.91
N ASN A 17 21.63 13.58 -4.99
CA ASN A 17 21.83 12.88 -6.27
C ASN A 17 21.09 11.53 -6.36
N VAL A 18 20.54 11.03 -5.25
CA VAL A 18 19.92 9.70 -5.18
C VAL A 18 18.72 9.73 -4.27
N ALA A 19 17.65 9.07 -4.70
CA ALA A 19 16.44 8.81 -3.91
C ALA A 19 16.19 7.30 -3.83
N LEU A 20 15.96 6.80 -2.61
CA LEU A 20 15.62 5.41 -2.33
C LEU A 20 14.25 5.35 -1.64
N PHE A 21 13.30 4.65 -2.26
CA PHE A 21 11.96 4.46 -1.72
C PHE A 21 11.82 3.04 -1.18
N GLU A 22 11.25 2.88 0.01
CA GLU A 22 11.23 1.60 0.73
C GLU A 22 9.95 1.37 1.53
N ALA A 23 9.58 0.11 1.71
CA ALA A 23 8.58 -0.24 2.71
C ALA A 23 9.14 0.03 4.13
N THR A 24 8.33 0.62 5.00
CA THR A 24 8.79 0.99 6.37
C THR A 24 8.57 -0.11 7.40
N HIS A 25 7.88 -1.19 7.04
CA HIS A 25 7.65 -2.31 7.94
C HIS A 25 8.80 -3.33 7.89
N GLY A 26 8.98 -4.09 8.97
CA GLY A 26 9.95 -5.19 9.01
C GLY A 26 9.58 -6.37 8.09
N THR A 27 10.46 -7.37 8.03
CA THR A 27 10.36 -8.51 7.10
C THR A 27 9.25 -9.52 7.43
N ALA A 28 8.75 -9.52 8.66
CA ALA A 28 7.74 -10.45 9.18
C ALA A 28 7.91 -11.92 8.70
N PRO A 29 9.03 -12.61 9.02
CA PRO A 29 9.40 -13.90 8.42
C PRO A 29 8.33 -14.99 8.52
N LYS A 30 7.54 -14.98 9.60
CA LYS A 30 6.41 -15.90 9.82
C LYS A 30 5.29 -15.82 8.77
N TYR A 31 5.26 -14.78 7.94
CA TYR A 31 4.28 -14.60 6.86
C TYR A 31 4.92 -14.61 5.46
N ALA A 32 6.23 -14.82 5.38
CA ALA A 32 6.93 -14.88 4.10
C ALA A 32 6.36 -16.02 3.23
N GLY A 33 6.10 -15.72 1.95
CA GLY A 33 5.58 -16.70 0.98
C GLY A 33 4.10 -17.06 1.15
N GLN A 34 3.36 -16.47 2.09
CA GLN A 34 1.97 -16.85 2.38
C GLN A 34 0.91 -16.02 1.64
N ASP A 35 1.32 -15.05 0.81
CA ASP A 35 0.39 -14.16 0.10
C ASP A 35 -0.61 -13.46 1.06
N LYS A 36 -0.15 -13.07 2.25
CA LYS A 36 -1.01 -12.64 3.37
C LYS A 36 -0.87 -11.17 3.76
N VAL A 37 0.33 -10.62 3.70
CA VAL A 37 0.65 -9.30 4.25
C VAL A 37 0.11 -8.18 3.36
N ASN A 38 -0.07 -7.00 3.93
CA ASN A 38 -0.48 -5.81 3.21
C ASN A 38 0.69 -5.24 2.39
N PRO A 39 0.58 -5.08 1.06
CA PRO A 39 1.63 -4.47 0.25
C PRO A 39 1.62 -2.93 0.29
N GLY A 40 0.67 -2.31 0.99
CA GLY A 40 0.37 -0.88 0.91
C GLY A 40 1.55 0.03 1.21
N SER A 41 2.43 -0.31 2.16
CA SER A 41 3.63 0.48 2.47
C SER A 41 4.56 0.62 1.26
N LEU A 42 4.85 -0.48 0.58
CA LEU A 42 5.71 -0.47 -0.61
C LEU A 42 5.02 0.22 -1.79
N VAL A 43 3.72 -0.02 -1.98
CA VAL A 43 2.92 0.59 -3.06
C VAL A 43 2.87 2.11 -2.89
N LEU A 44 2.64 2.62 -1.69
CA LEU A 44 2.63 4.06 -1.42
C LEU A 44 4.04 4.67 -1.46
N SER A 45 5.08 3.88 -1.21
CA SER A 45 6.47 4.34 -1.44
C SER A 45 6.77 4.45 -2.94
N ALA A 46 6.20 3.56 -3.75
CA ALA A 46 6.24 3.68 -5.21
C ALA A 46 5.42 4.88 -5.72
N GLU A 47 4.30 5.21 -5.08
CA GLU A 47 3.57 6.46 -5.34
C GLU A 47 4.47 7.68 -5.12
N MET A 48 5.17 7.76 -3.98
CA MET A 48 6.15 8.81 -3.70
C MET A 48 7.25 8.86 -4.76
N MET A 49 7.72 7.69 -5.24
CA MET A 49 8.71 7.59 -6.30
C MET A 49 8.20 8.17 -7.62
N LEU A 50 6.99 7.82 -8.04
CA LEU A 50 6.37 8.35 -9.27
C LEU A 50 6.23 9.87 -9.19
N ARG A 51 5.79 10.37 -8.04
CA ARG A 51 5.70 11.81 -7.79
C ARG A 51 7.08 12.49 -7.85
N HIS A 52 8.11 11.86 -7.30
CA HIS A 52 9.48 12.34 -7.38
C HIS A 52 10.03 12.36 -8.83
N LEU A 53 9.62 11.42 -9.67
CA LEU A 53 9.95 11.38 -11.10
C LEU A 53 9.13 12.37 -11.95
N GLY A 54 8.18 13.10 -11.35
CA GLY A 54 7.28 14.02 -12.03
C GLY A 54 6.10 13.33 -12.74
N TRP A 55 5.89 12.03 -12.51
CA TRP A 55 4.79 11.25 -13.09
C TRP A 55 3.55 11.33 -12.19
N ASN A 56 3.02 12.55 -12.04
CA ASN A 56 1.97 12.86 -11.07
C ASN A 56 0.67 12.12 -11.37
N GLU A 57 0.28 11.99 -12.63
CA GLU A 57 -0.96 11.31 -13.02
C GLU A 57 -0.93 9.83 -12.63
N ALA A 58 0.23 9.17 -12.78
CA ALA A 58 0.39 7.78 -12.37
C ALA A 58 0.38 7.63 -10.83
N ALA A 59 0.98 8.58 -10.12
CA ALA A 59 0.93 8.62 -8.66
C ALA A 59 -0.51 8.80 -8.15
N ASP A 60 -1.28 9.68 -8.78
CA ASP A 60 -2.67 9.96 -8.40
C ASP A 60 -3.58 8.73 -8.62
N LEU A 61 -3.37 7.96 -9.70
CA LEU A 61 -4.07 6.68 -9.89
C LEU A 61 -3.80 5.67 -8.75
N ILE A 62 -2.58 5.63 -8.20
CA ILE A 62 -2.28 4.76 -7.05
C ILE A 62 -3.06 5.21 -5.81
N ILE A 63 -3.13 6.53 -5.56
CA ILE A 63 -3.91 7.09 -4.46
C ILE A 63 -5.40 6.76 -4.61
N ASP A 64 -5.96 6.96 -5.81
CA ASP A 64 -7.36 6.64 -6.10
C ASP A 64 -7.65 5.15 -5.93
N GLY A 65 -6.78 4.30 -6.46
CA GLY A 65 -6.89 2.85 -6.34
C GLY A 65 -6.85 2.38 -4.87
N MET A 66 -5.92 2.92 -4.08
CA MET A 66 -5.76 2.59 -2.66
C MET A 66 -6.98 3.05 -1.85
N ASN A 67 -7.41 4.29 -2.04
CA ASN A 67 -8.59 4.85 -1.39
C ASN A 67 -9.85 4.05 -1.74
N GLY A 68 -10.06 3.75 -3.02
CA GLY A 68 -11.20 2.99 -3.50
C GLY A 68 -11.25 1.56 -2.96
N ALA A 69 -10.11 0.87 -2.85
CA ALA A 69 -10.05 -0.48 -2.31
C ALA A 69 -10.35 -0.52 -0.80
N ILE A 70 -9.81 0.44 -0.05
CA ILE A 70 -10.06 0.56 1.40
C ILE A 70 -11.52 0.96 1.67
N GLN A 71 -12.06 1.95 0.94
CA GLN A 71 -13.46 2.37 1.08
C GLN A 71 -14.45 1.26 0.73
N ALA A 72 -14.13 0.43 -0.27
CA ALA A 72 -14.90 -0.76 -0.62
C ALA A 72 -14.79 -1.90 0.43
N LYS A 73 -13.99 -1.71 1.48
CA LYS A 73 -13.66 -2.69 2.51
C LYS A 73 -13.13 -4.02 1.96
N THR A 74 -12.45 -3.98 0.80
CA THR A 74 -11.77 -5.15 0.22
C THR A 74 -10.29 -5.05 0.55
N VAL A 75 -9.87 -5.63 1.68
CA VAL A 75 -8.59 -5.33 2.33
C VAL A 75 -7.89 -6.58 2.86
N THR A 76 -6.60 -6.48 3.14
CA THR A 76 -5.82 -7.56 3.75
C THR A 76 -6.14 -7.74 5.25
N TYR A 77 -5.69 -8.86 5.82
CA TYR A 77 -6.06 -9.33 7.17
C TYR A 77 -5.82 -8.31 8.31
N ASP A 78 -4.85 -7.42 8.12
CA ASP A 78 -4.44 -6.42 9.09
C ASP A 78 -5.49 -5.31 9.26
N PHE A 79 -6.16 -4.93 8.17
CA PHE A 79 -7.32 -4.03 8.19
C PHE A 79 -8.63 -4.78 8.44
N GLU A 80 -8.82 -5.94 7.82
CA GLU A 80 -10.08 -6.69 7.92
C GLU A 80 -10.48 -6.98 9.37
N ARG A 81 -9.52 -7.39 10.22
CA ARG A 81 -9.75 -7.64 11.65
C ARG A 81 -10.16 -6.41 12.47
N LEU A 82 -10.08 -5.20 11.89
CA LEU A 82 -10.42 -3.93 12.52
C LEU A 82 -11.67 -3.28 11.89
N MET A 83 -12.31 -3.93 10.91
CA MET A 83 -13.40 -3.38 10.12
C MET A 83 -14.61 -4.32 10.08
N ASP A 84 -15.78 -3.83 10.51
CA ASP A 84 -17.02 -4.61 10.38
C ASP A 84 -17.42 -4.79 8.91
N GLY A 85 -17.66 -6.03 8.51
CA GLY A 85 -18.14 -6.41 7.17
C GLY A 85 -17.10 -6.23 6.05
N ALA A 86 -15.80 -6.21 6.38
CA ALA A 86 -14.75 -6.20 5.38
C ALA A 86 -14.60 -7.56 4.69
N LYS A 87 -14.28 -7.54 3.40
CA LYS A 87 -13.91 -8.72 2.63
C LYS A 87 -12.41 -8.93 2.74
N LEU A 88 -12.03 -10.06 3.34
CA LEU A 88 -10.63 -10.49 3.44
C LEU A 88 -10.05 -10.78 2.05
N MET A 89 -8.91 -10.17 1.76
CA MET A 89 -8.14 -10.36 0.52
C MET A 89 -6.73 -10.87 0.85
N LYS A 90 -6.16 -11.67 -0.05
CA LYS A 90 -4.71 -11.95 -0.09
C LYS A 90 -3.92 -10.72 -0.51
N CYS A 91 -2.59 -10.77 -0.35
CA CYS A 91 -1.69 -9.69 -0.80
C CYS A 91 -1.85 -9.42 -2.30
N SER A 92 -1.77 -10.47 -3.12
CA SER A 92 -1.92 -10.40 -4.58
C SER A 92 -3.32 -9.93 -5.01
N GLU A 93 -4.36 -10.38 -4.30
CA GLU A 93 -5.75 -10.00 -4.56
C GLU A 93 -6.02 -8.53 -4.20
N PHE A 94 -5.41 -8.03 -3.12
CA PHE A 94 -5.49 -6.62 -2.75
C PHE A 94 -4.84 -5.73 -3.81
N GLY A 95 -3.69 -6.14 -4.38
CA GLY A 95 -3.10 -5.43 -5.52
C GLY A 95 -4.05 -5.34 -6.72
N LYS A 96 -4.78 -6.42 -7.04
CA LYS A 96 -5.82 -6.41 -8.09
C LYS A 96 -7.00 -5.51 -7.71
N ALA A 97 -7.40 -5.50 -6.44
CA ALA A 97 -8.46 -4.63 -5.95
C ALA A 97 -8.10 -3.15 -6.10
N VAL A 98 -6.85 -2.78 -5.79
CA VAL A 98 -6.32 -1.43 -6.01
C VAL A 98 -6.35 -1.07 -7.50
N ILE A 99 -5.87 -1.94 -8.38
CA ILE A 99 -5.91 -1.72 -9.84
C ILE A 99 -7.35 -1.52 -10.33
N GLY A 100 -8.30 -2.32 -9.87
CA GLY A 100 -9.72 -2.20 -10.23
C GLY A 100 -10.41 -0.94 -9.70
N LYS A 101 -9.69 -0.07 -8.99
CA LYS A 101 -10.16 1.20 -8.45
C LYS A 101 -9.39 2.41 -9.01
N MET A 102 -8.46 2.19 -9.94
CA MET A 102 -7.75 3.24 -10.67
C MET A 102 -8.65 3.76 -11.81
N GLY A 103 -9.64 4.61 -11.51
CA GLY A 103 -10.58 5.17 -12.49
C GLY A 103 -11.88 4.39 -12.64
#